data_AF-A0AAE1B532-F1
#
_entry.id   AF-A0AAE1B532-F1
#
_cell.length_a   1.000
_cell.length_b   1.000
_cell.length_c   1.000
_cell.angle_alpha   90.00
_cell.angle_beta   90.00
_cell.angle_gamma   90.00
#
_symmetry.space_group_name_H-M   'P 1'
#
loop_
_entity.id
_entity.type
_entity.pdbx_description
1 polymer ?
#
loop_
_entity_poly.entity_id
_entity_poly.type
_entity_poly.pdbx_seq_one_letter_code
_entity_poly.pdbx_strand_id
1 'polypeptide(L)'
;MTSGYRAERMWQPGNGCPVHGCRLRVARDVFDLRRHWKEKHEEIIAMFHCSACPYVAKRKYRVFQHYRLRHNSNVINGSPECIGRIEYQHNKEFIDPQPLTLEAVLR
;
A
#
# COMPACT_ATOMS: atom_id res chain seq x y z
N MET A 1 -21.35 -15.52 34.48
CA MET A 1 -20.07 -15.84 33.82
C MET A 1 -20.02 -15.08 32.49
N THR A 2 -19.58 -13.83 32.50
CA THR A 2 -19.45 -13.03 31.27
C THR A 2 -18.14 -13.42 30.60
N SER A 3 -18.22 -14.38 29.67
CA SER A 3 -17.12 -14.70 28.76
C SER A 3 -16.76 -13.45 27.97
N GLY A 4 -15.66 -12.81 28.35
CA GLY A 4 -15.11 -11.68 27.63
C GLY A 4 -14.61 -12.17 26.28
N TYR A 5 -15.47 -12.09 25.27
CA TYR A 5 -15.06 -12.22 23.88
C TYR A 5 -14.09 -11.06 23.57
N ARG A 6 -12.79 -11.30 23.76
CA ARG A 6 -11.77 -10.53 23.07
C ARG A 6 -11.98 -10.85 21.60
N ALA A 7 -12.45 -9.86 20.83
CA ALA A 7 -12.43 -9.96 19.38
C ALA A 7 -10.98 -10.22 18.98
N GLU A 8 -10.69 -11.45 18.55
CA GLU A 8 -9.37 -11.81 18.08
C GLU A 8 -9.12 -11.09 16.76
N ARG A 9 -7.89 -10.57 16.61
CA ARG A 9 -7.43 -9.99 15.34
C ARG A 9 -7.59 -11.00 14.22
N MET A 10 -8.32 -10.63 13.17
CA MET A 10 -8.50 -11.49 11.99
C MET A 10 -7.17 -11.77 11.26
N TRP A 11 -6.17 -10.91 11.45
CA TRP A 11 -4.84 -11.07 10.86
C TRP A 11 -3.71 -10.90 11.88
N GLN A 12 -2.63 -11.66 11.68
CA GLN A 12 -1.41 -11.63 12.50
C GLN A 12 -0.15 -11.54 11.61
N PRO A 13 0.94 -10.92 12.10
CA PRO A 13 2.24 -10.92 11.42
C PRO A 13 2.67 -12.32 10.98
N GLY A 14 3.11 -12.45 9.73
CA GLY A 14 3.44 -13.73 9.11
C GLY A 14 2.32 -14.34 8.27
N ASN A 15 1.06 -13.93 8.48
CA ASN A 15 -0.07 -14.45 7.71
C ASN A 15 -0.26 -13.70 6.38
N GLY A 16 -0.99 -14.36 5.47
CA GLY A 16 -1.46 -13.78 4.21
C GLY A 16 -2.65 -12.83 4.38
N CYS A 17 -3.06 -12.19 3.29
CA CYS A 17 -4.25 -11.34 3.30
C CYS A 17 -5.52 -12.21 3.44
N PRO A 18 -6.46 -11.87 4.35
CA PRO A 18 -7.68 -12.66 4.55
C PRO A 18 -8.75 -12.46 3.46
N VAL A 19 -8.57 -11.51 2.54
CA VAL A 19 -9.52 -11.24 1.45
C VAL A 19 -9.57 -12.42 0.48
N HIS A 20 -10.78 -12.90 0.17
CA HIS A 20 -10.99 -14.00 -0.75
C HIS A 20 -10.42 -13.69 -2.14
N GLY A 21 -9.71 -14.67 -2.74
CA GLY A 21 -9.06 -14.49 -4.04
C GLY A 21 -7.78 -13.66 -4.01
N CYS A 22 -7.43 -13.02 -2.88
CA CYS A 22 -6.16 -12.33 -2.73
C CYS A 22 -5.02 -13.34 -2.53
N ARG A 23 -3.90 -13.13 -3.25
CA ARG A 23 -2.76 -14.07 -3.28
C ARG A 23 -1.58 -13.63 -2.41
N LEU A 24 -1.72 -12.59 -1.58
CA LEU A 24 -0.66 -12.24 -0.65
C LEU A 24 -0.54 -13.35 0.40
N ARG A 25 0.60 -14.06 0.40
CA ARG A 25 0.84 -15.19 1.29
C ARG A 25 1.39 -14.81 2.65
N VAL A 26 2.15 -13.71 2.74
CA VAL A 26 2.81 -13.26 3.96
C VAL A 26 2.88 -11.73 3.95
N ALA A 27 2.42 -11.09 5.02
CA ALA A 27 2.80 -9.74 5.41
C ALA A 27 3.58 -9.84 6.74
N ARG A 28 4.74 -9.18 6.82
CA ARG A 28 5.64 -9.33 7.98
C ARG A 28 5.19 -8.51 9.18
N ASP A 29 4.47 -7.42 8.92
CA ASP A 29 3.97 -6.52 9.93
C ASP A 29 2.72 -5.78 9.42
N VAL A 30 2.14 -4.97 10.30
CA VAL A 30 0.95 -4.17 10.00
C VAL A 30 1.22 -3.15 8.88
N PHE A 31 2.46 -2.66 8.72
CA PHE A 31 2.79 -1.71 7.65
C PHE A 31 2.76 -2.38 6.27
N ASP A 32 3.32 -3.58 6.16
CA ASP A 32 3.29 -4.41 4.96
C ASP A 32 1.84 -4.71 4.55
N LEU A 33 0.97 -5.08 5.51
CA LEU A 33 -0.44 -5.34 5.23
C LEU A 33 -1.20 -4.05 4.85
N ARG A 34 -1.02 -2.94 5.58
CA ARG A 34 -1.66 -1.66 5.25
C ARG A 34 -1.30 -1.18 3.85
N ARG A 35 -0.02 -1.32 3.46
CA ARG A 35 0.44 -0.99 2.11
C ARG A 35 -0.20 -1.90 1.08
N HIS A 36 -0.21 -3.21 1.33
CA HIS A 36 -0.88 -4.16 0.46
C HIS A 36 -2.35 -3.81 0.24
N TRP A 37 -3.07 -3.52 1.33
CA TRP A 37 -4.48 -3.14 1.28
C TRP A 37 -4.71 -1.92 0.37
N LYS A 38 -3.91 -0.87 0.54
CA LYS A 38 -3.97 0.32 -0.32
C LYS A 38 -3.74 0.03 -1.80
N GLU A 39 -2.95 -0.98 -2.13
CA GLU A 39 -2.58 -1.29 -3.51
C GLU A 39 -3.50 -2.29 -4.18
N LYS A 40 -4.26 -3.07 -3.41
CA LYS A 40 -5.06 -4.19 -3.92
C LYS A 40 -6.54 -4.11 -3.57
N HIS A 41 -6.90 -3.41 -2.49
CA HIS A 41 -8.24 -3.39 -1.93
C HIS A 41 -8.84 -1.99 -1.82
N GLU A 42 -8.15 -0.97 -2.35
CA GLU A 42 -8.71 0.34 -2.62
C GLU A 42 -9.00 0.45 -4.13
N GLU A 43 -10.22 0.88 -4.45
CA GLU A 43 -10.68 1.03 -5.84
C GLU A 43 -9.95 2.16 -6.55
N ILE A 44 -9.66 3.25 -5.83
CA ILE A 44 -8.92 4.40 -6.35
C ILE A 44 -7.55 4.47 -5.68
N ILE A 45 -6.50 4.53 -6.49
CA ILE A 45 -5.11 4.60 -6.01
C ILE A 45 -4.41 5.86 -6.48
N ALA A 46 -3.49 6.35 -5.66
CA ALA A 46 -2.60 7.45 -6.00
C ALA A 46 -1.43 6.96 -6.88
N MET A 47 -1.16 7.71 -7.94
CA MET A 47 -0.02 7.57 -8.83
C MET A 47 0.89 8.78 -8.66
N PHE A 48 2.13 8.51 -8.29
CA PHE A 48 3.14 9.52 -8.04
C PHE A 48 4.00 9.69 -9.28
N HIS A 49 3.99 10.90 -9.84
CA HIS A 49 4.84 11.25 -10.97
C HIS A 49 6.22 11.68 -10.50
N CYS A 50 7.25 11.39 -11.29
CA CYS A 50 8.54 12.02 -11.16
C CYS A 50 8.43 13.49 -11.58
N SER A 51 9.08 14.39 -10.85
CA SER A 51 9.10 15.83 -11.19
C SER A 51 9.94 16.16 -12.42
N ALA A 52 10.90 15.30 -12.78
CA ALA A 52 11.89 15.56 -13.84
C ALA A 52 11.66 14.76 -15.14
N CYS A 53 10.78 13.76 -15.15
CA CYS A 53 10.48 12.99 -16.36
C CYS A 53 9.10 12.30 -16.30
N PRO A 54 8.62 11.67 -17.39
CA PRO A 54 7.32 10.98 -17.44
C PRO A 54 7.19 9.70 -16.59
N TYR A 55 8.16 9.37 -15.74
CA TYR A 55 8.09 8.16 -14.91
C TYR A 55 6.99 8.29 -13.85
N VAL A 56 6.21 7.21 -13.65
CA VAL A 56 5.11 7.16 -12.69
C VAL A 56 5.16 5.87 -11.89
N ALA A 57 4.86 5.93 -10.59
CA ALA A 57 4.77 4.75 -9.74
C ALA A 57 3.65 4.83 -8.70
N LYS A 58 3.16 3.65 -8.25
CA LYS A 58 2.15 3.53 -7.18
C LYS A 58 2.66 3.90 -5.78
N ARG A 59 3.98 4.01 -5.60
CA ARG A 59 4.63 4.26 -4.30
C ARG A 59 5.61 5.42 -4.42
N LYS A 60 5.54 6.36 -3.47
CA LYS A 60 6.50 7.47 -3.37
C LYS A 60 7.96 6.99 -3.36
N TYR A 61 8.29 5.97 -2.55
CA TYR A 61 9.65 5.38 -2.50
C TYR A 61 10.19 4.95 -3.87
N ARG A 62 9.33 4.48 -4.77
CA ARG A 62 9.77 4.09 -6.12
C ARG A 62 10.13 5.30 -6.97
N VAL A 63 9.42 6.42 -6.84
CA VAL A 63 9.80 7.69 -7.48
C VAL A 63 11.09 8.23 -6.89
N PHE A 64 11.26 8.20 -5.56
CA PHE A 64 12.52 8.55 -4.90
C PHE A 64 13.72 7.76 -5.43
N GLN A 65 13.60 6.43 -5.43
CA GLN A 65 14.63 5.53 -5.92
C GLN A 65 14.92 5.77 -7.40
N HIS A 66 13.88 5.92 -8.22
CA HIS A 66 14.00 6.28 -9.63
C HIS A 66 14.79 7.59 -9.81
N TYR A 67 14.40 8.64 -9.09
CA TYR A 67 14.99 9.97 -9.23
C TYR A 67 16.48 9.95 -8.92
N ARG A 68 16.87 9.30 -7.81
CA ARG A 68 18.28 9.14 -7.44
C ARG A 68 19.09 8.43 -8.53
N LEU A 69 18.57 7.32 -9.05
CA LEU A 69 19.27 6.47 -10.02
C LEU A 69 19.28 7.04 -11.45
N ARG A 70 18.27 7.83 -11.82
CA ARG A 70 18.08 8.30 -13.21
C ARG A 70 18.37 9.78 -13.41
N HIS A 71 18.36 10.58 -12.36
CA HIS A 71 18.67 12.01 -12.40
C HIS A 71 19.94 12.37 -11.63
N ASN A 72 20.78 11.36 -11.32
CA ASN A 72 22.09 11.50 -10.69
C ASN A 72 22.09 12.45 -9.48
N SER A 73 21.07 12.31 -8.63
CA SER A 73 20.82 13.22 -7.52
C SER A 73 20.95 12.51 -6.18
N ASN A 74 21.51 13.21 -5.21
CA ASN A 74 21.70 12.73 -3.83
C ASN A 74 20.51 13.06 -2.93
N VAL A 75 19.30 13.23 -3.49
CA VAL A 75 18.09 13.49 -2.71
C VAL A 75 17.87 12.43 -1.63
N ILE A 76 17.48 12.89 -0.45
CA ILE A 76 17.09 12.01 0.66
C ILE A 76 15.70 11.41 0.41
N ASN A 77 15.46 10.22 0.98
CA ASN A 77 14.11 9.65 0.98
C ASN A 77 13.15 10.62 1.68
N GLY A 78 12.04 10.95 1.02
CA GLY A 78 11.06 11.90 1.54
C GLY A 78 11.20 13.33 1.00
N SER A 79 12.26 13.64 0.23
CA SER A 79 12.40 14.95 -0.42
C SER A 79 11.22 15.31 -1.35
N PRO A 80 10.47 16.39 -1.11
CA PRO A 80 9.31 16.73 -1.93
C PRO A 80 9.69 17.03 -3.39
N GLU A 81 10.93 17.46 -3.65
CA GLU A 81 11.38 17.91 -4.97
C GLU A 81 11.39 16.83 -6.06
N CYS A 82 11.42 15.54 -5.69
CA CYS A 82 11.40 14.45 -6.67
C CYS A 82 9.97 14.01 -7.05
N ILE A 83 8.96 14.39 -6.24
CA ILE A 83 7.57 14.03 -6.46
C ILE A 83 6.91 15.17 -7.24
N GLY A 84 6.53 14.89 -8.47
CA GLY A 84 5.70 15.79 -9.27
C GLY A 84 4.24 15.71 -8.85
N ARG A 85 3.33 15.84 -9.83
CA ARG A 85 1.89 15.73 -9.57
C ARG A 85 1.49 14.35 -9.05
N ILE A 86 0.41 14.33 -8.28
CA ILE A 86 -0.23 13.10 -7.81
C ILE A 86 -1.55 12.96 -8.57
N GLU A 87 -1.72 11.86 -9.28
CA GLU A 87 -2.95 11.54 -10.00
C GLU A 87 -3.68 10.40 -9.30
N TYR A 88 -5.00 10.46 -9.24
CA TYR A 88 -5.84 9.40 -8.70
C TYR A 88 -6.49 8.65 -9.85
N GLN A 89 -6.39 7.32 -9.86
CA GLN A 89 -6.94 6.49 -10.93
C GLN A 89 -7.56 5.21 -10.38
N HIS A 90 -8.47 4.61 -11.15
CA HIS A 90 -8.99 3.28 -10.84
C HIS A 90 -7.87 2.24 -10.82
N ASN A 91 -7.88 1.43 -9.78
CA ASN A 91 -6.91 0.39 -9.53
C ASN A 91 -7.20 -0.82 -10.42
N LYS A 92 -6.41 -0.96 -11.48
CA LYS A 92 -6.49 -2.10 -12.40
C LYS A 92 -6.24 -3.46 -11.74
N GLU A 93 -5.69 -3.48 -10.52
CA GLU A 93 -5.43 -4.68 -9.73
C GLU A 93 -6.35 -4.77 -8.50
N PHE A 94 -7.48 -4.06 -8.53
CA PHE A 94 -8.48 -4.08 -7.46
C PHE A 94 -9.06 -5.47 -7.27
N ILE A 95 -9.12 -5.89 -6.01
CA ILE A 95 -9.77 -7.08 -5.52
C ILE A 95 -10.73 -6.60 -4.43
N ASP A 96 -12.02 -6.80 -4.63
CA ASP A 96 -13.05 -6.38 -3.69
C ASP A 96 -12.84 -7.05 -2.32
N PRO A 97 -12.57 -6.29 -1.25
CA PRO A 97 -12.37 -6.85 0.07
C PRO A 97 -13.67 -7.24 0.77
N GLN A 98 -14.85 -6.88 0.25
CA GLN A 98 -16.12 -7.09 0.95
C GLN A 98 -16.33 -8.57 1.33
N PRO A 99 -16.77 -8.84 2.57
CA PRO A 99 -17.30 -7.89 3.57
C PRO A 99 -16.23 -7.27 4.49
N LEU A 100 -14.94 -7.53 4.26
CA LEU A 100 -13.87 -7.08 5.13
C LEU A 100 -13.51 -5.61 4.90
N THR A 101 -13.13 -4.94 5.99
CA THR A 101 -12.46 -3.64 5.94
C THR A 101 -11.05 -3.76 6.54
N LEU A 102 -10.13 -2.88 6.15
CA LEU A 102 -8.78 -2.87 6.72
C LEU A 102 -8.81 -2.74 8.25
N GLU A 103 -9.76 -1.95 8.75
CA GLU A 103 -9.92 -1.76 10.18
C GLU A 103 -10.38 -3.04 10.87
N ALA A 104 -11.40 -3.72 10.35
CA ALA A 104 -11.86 -5.00 10.88
C ALA A 104 -10.77 -6.07 10.87
N VAL A 105 -9.91 -6.06 9.84
CA VAL A 105 -8.78 -6.99 9.73
C VAL A 105 -7.68 -6.73 10.77
N LEU A 106 -7.47 -5.47 11.16
CA LEU A 106 -6.38 -5.06 12.06
C LEU A 106 -6.78 -4.89 13.53
N ARG A 107 -8.08 -4.84 13.85
CA ARG A 107 -8.58 -4.66 15.23
C ARG A 107 -8.22 -5.84 16.11
#